data_AF-A0A497NZZ2-F1
#
_entry.id   AF-A0A497NZZ2-F1
#
_cell.length_a   1.000
_cell.length_b   1.000
_cell.length_c   1.000
_cell.angle_alpha   90.00
_cell.angle_beta   90.00
_cell.angle_gamma   90.00
#
_symmetry.space_group_name_H-M   'P 1'
#
loop_
_entity.id
_entity.type
_entity.pdbx_description
1 polymer ?
#
loop_
_entity_poly.entity_id
_entity_poly.type
_entity_poly.pdbx_seq_one_letter_code
_entity_poly.pdbx_strand_id
1 'polypeptide(L)' 'MATGPRYRVPFRRRREGKTNYRLRRALVLSKQPRLTVR' A
#
# COMPACT_ATOMS: atom_id res chain seq x y z
N MET A 1 -9.93 -7.23 -10.26
CA MET A 1 -9.46 -7.47 -11.63
C MET A 1 -9.50 -6.16 -12.41
N ALA A 2 -8.87 -6.08 -13.58
CA ALA A 2 -9.01 -4.90 -14.44
C ALA A 2 -10.31 -5.03 -15.24
N THR A 3 -11.18 -4.03 -15.19
CA THR A 3 -12.47 -4.05 -15.89
C THR A 3 -12.36 -3.45 -17.31
N GLY A 4 -11.26 -2.79 -17.64
CA GLY A 4 -11.03 -2.18 -18.96
C GLY A 4 -9.73 -1.36 -19.00
N PRO A 5 -9.38 -0.78 -20.16
CA PRO A 5 -8.10 -0.09 -20.36
C PRO A 5 -7.93 1.15 -19.49
N ARG A 6 -9.03 1.80 -19.07
CA ARG A 6 -9.00 2.99 -18.18
C ARG A 6 -9.04 2.62 -16.69
N TYR A 7 -9.23 1.35 -16.33
CA TYR A 7 -9.42 0.96 -14.94
C TYR A 7 -8.10 0.97 -14.17
N ARG A 8 -8.04 1.76 -13.09
CA ARG A 8 -6.86 1.81 -12.24
C ARG A 8 -6.78 0.60 -11.33
N VAL A 9 -5.91 -0.34 -11.69
CA VAL A 9 -5.71 -1.57 -10.91
C VAL A 9 -5.03 -1.26 -9.57
N PRO A 10 -5.58 -1.73 -8.43
CA PRO A 10 -4.93 -1.60 -7.14
C PRO A 10 -3.58 -2.34 -7.10
N PHE A 11 -2.62 -1.78 -6.37
CA PHE A 11 -1.33 -2.42 -6.15
C PHE A 11 -1.47 -3.84 -5.58
N ARG A 12 -0.51 -4.71 -5.89
CA ARG A 12 -0.52 -6.12 -5.46
C ARG A 12 -0.78 -6.29 -3.96
N ARG A 13 -0.05 -5.60 -3.08
CA ARG A 13 -0.25 -5.73 -1.61
C ARG A 13 -1.59 -5.18 -1.13
N ARG A 14 -2.24 -4.29 -1.89
CA ARG A 14 -3.62 -3.85 -1.60
C ARG A 14 -4.62 -4.94 -1.94
N ARG A 15 -4.42 -5.66 -3.06
CA ARG A 15 -5.24 -6.83 -3.44
C ARG A 15 -5.09 -7.97 -2.44
N GLU A 16 -3.88 -8.19 -1.93
CA GLU A 16 -3.60 -9.21 -0.90
C GLU A 16 -4.00 -8.78 0.53
N GLY A 17 -4.48 -7.54 0.74
CA GLY A 17 -4.84 -7.03 2.07
C GLY A 17 -3.69 -6.76 3.05
N LYS A 18 -2.43 -6.93 2.62
CA LYS A 18 -1.24 -6.93 3.50
C LYS A 18 -0.68 -5.55 3.84
N THR A 19 -1.20 -4.47 3.27
CA THR A 19 -0.59 -3.14 3.43
C THR A 19 -1.60 -2.02 3.41
N ASN A 20 -1.62 -1.21 4.48
CA ASN A 20 -2.27 0.07 4.51
C ASN A 20 -1.36 1.18 3.96
N TYR A 21 -1.62 1.61 2.73
CA TYR A 21 -0.81 2.63 2.04
C TYR A 21 -0.93 4.03 2.63
N ARG A 22 -2.05 4.36 3.31
CA ARG A 22 -2.21 5.68 3.98
C ARG A 22 -1.25 5.78 5.16
N LEU A 23 -1.21 4.75 6.01
CA LEU A 23 -0.29 4.68 7.14
C LEU A 23 1.17 4.58 6.68
N ARG A 24 1.45 3.75 5.67
CA ARG A 24 2.80 3.62 5.11
C ARG A 24 3.37 4.97 4.64
N ARG A 25 2.54 5.83 4.04
CA ARG A 25 2.98 7.16 3.60
C ARG A 25 3.47 8.00 4.79
N ALA A 26 2.69 8.08 5.87
CA ALA A 26 3.07 8.83 7.06
C ALA A 26 4.37 8.30 7.69
N LEU A 27 4.51 6.97 7.79
CA LEU A 27 5.69 6.32 8.35
C LEU A 27 6.95 6.47 7.49
N VAL A 28 6.81 6.62 6.17
CA VAL A 28 7.96 6.91 5.29
C VAL A 28 8.37 8.37 5.41
N LEU A 29 7.39 9.28 5.53
CA LEU A 29 7.63 10.71 5.67
C LEU A 29 8.33 11.06 7.00
N SER A 30 8.12 10.28 8.06
CA SER A 30 8.80 10.51 9.34
C SER A 30 10.31 10.25 9.29
N LYS A 31 10.83 9.56 8.24
CA LYS A 31 12.24 9.19 8.05
C LYS A 31 12.89 8.39 9.19
N GLN A 32 12.10 7.97 10.17
CA GLN A 32 12.57 7.17 11.29
C GLN A 32 12.67 5.69 10.89
N PRO A 33 13.57 4.93 11.52
CA PRO A 33 13.60 3.48 11.37
C PRO A 33 12.25 2.90 11.79
N ARG A 34 11.76 1.91 11.04
CA ARG A 34 10.43 1.32 11.24
C ARG A 34 10.58 -0.11 11.70
N LEU A 35 9.96 -0.44 12.83
CA LEU A 35 9.75 -1.81 13.26
C LEU A 35 8.40 -2.31 12.72
N THR A 36 8.41 -3.39 11.94
CA THR A 36 7.17 -4.00 11.44
C THR A 36 6.83 -5.19 12.32
N VAL A 37 5.77 -5.09 13.11
CA VAL A 37 5.18 -6.21 13.87
C VAL A 37 4.05 -6.81 13.03
N ARG A 38 3.95 -8.14 12.96
CA ARG A 38 2.91 -8.87 12.23
C ARG A 38 2.17 -9.80 13.17
#